data_AF-A0A5D2B2X1-F1
#
_entry.id   AF-A0A5D2B2X1-F1
#
_cell.length_a   1.000
_cell.length_b   1.000
_cell.length_c   1.000
_cell.angle_alpha   90.00
_cell.angle_beta   90.00
_cell.angle_gamma   90.00
#
_symmetry.space_group_name_H-M   'P 1'
#
loop_
_entity.id
_entity.type
_entity.pdbx_description
1 polymer ?
#
loop_
_entity_poly.entity_id
_entity_poly.type
_entity_poly.pdbx_seq_one_letter_code
_entity_poly.pdbx_strand_id
1 'polypeptide(L)'
;MTKNEVIKEAKKYQEYMKKFPVPEPISVSISLETSSFITWEKLGESMKQKYEQPLHYLTQILLKQWDESSGNGINNNNIEVMIMKKQPIGNVIDPRTAEATVRVIENFNRQFVSHHYLAKIWLSDPNYRHFVDDLQNYSSFN
;
A
#
# COMPACT_ATOMS: atom_id res chain seq x y z
N MET A 1 -12.78 -12.94 17.81
CA MET A 1 -11.39 -12.78 18.28
C MET A 1 -11.40 -11.75 19.41
N THR A 2 -10.72 -12.01 20.52
CA THR A 2 -10.63 -11.08 21.66
C THR A 2 -9.59 -9.99 21.39
N LYS A 3 -9.70 -8.84 22.05
CA LYS A 3 -8.74 -7.72 21.94
C LYS A 3 -7.27 -8.17 22.13
N ASN A 4 -7.02 -9.07 23.08
CA ASN A 4 -5.68 -9.57 23.38
C ASN A 4 -5.12 -10.45 22.26
N GLU A 5 -5.97 -11.20 21.58
CA GLU A 5 -5.57 -12.00 20.42
C GLU A 5 -5.16 -11.07 19.26
N VAL A 6 -5.94 -10.01 18.97
CA VAL A 6 -5.63 -9.05 17.90
C VAL A 6 -4.29 -8.34 18.17
N ILE A 7 -4.02 -7.95 19.41
CA ILE A 7 -2.73 -7.33 19.79
C ILE A 7 -1.55 -8.29 19.53
N LYS A 8 -1.71 -9.58 19.85
CA LYS A 8 -0.66 -10.58 19.58
C LYS A 8 -0.43 -10.77 18.08
N GLU A 9 -1.49 -10.81 17.27
CA GLU A 9 -1.41 -10.91 15.82
C GLU A 9 -0.73 -9.66 15.22
N ALA A 10 -1.12 -8.46 15.65
CA ALA A 10 -0.52 -7.20 15.21
C ALA A 10 0.95 -7.11 15.55
N LYS A 11 1.36 -7.64 16.71
CA LYS A 11 2.77 -7.72 17.09
C LYS A 11 3.55 -8.62 16.13
N LYS A 12 3.07 -9.84 15.86
CA LYS A 12 3.71 -10.77 14.92
C LYS A 12 3.82 -10.17 13.52
N TYR A 13 2.75 -9.52 13.06
CA TYR A 13 2.71 -8.83 11.79
C TYR A 13 3.77 -7.72 11.70
N GLN A 14 3.82 -6.83 12.71
CA GLN A 14 4.79 -5.73 12.71
C GLN A 14 6.23 -6.24 12.74
N GLU A 15 6.51 -7.27 13.55
CA GLU A 15 7.83 -7.91 13.60
C GLU A 15 8.20 -8.58 12.28
N TYR A 16 7.23 -9.16 11.58
CA TYR A 16 7.43 -9.73 10.24
C TYR A 16 7.74 -8.66 9.20
N MET A 17 6.92 -7.60 9.12
CA MET A 17 7.09 -6.51 8.15
C MET A 17 8.41 -5.76 8.33
N LYS A 18 8.96 -5.70 9.55
CA LYS A 18 10.28 -5.12 9.84
C LYS A 18 11.46 -5.87 9.21
N LYS A 19 11.29 -7.14 8.85
CA LYS A 19 12.36 -7.96 8.24
C LYS A 19 12.65 -7.55 6.79
N PHE A 20 11.68 -6.94 6.12
CA PHE A 20 11.85 -6.53 4.74
C PHE A 20 12.61 -5.21 4.67
N PRO A 21 13.78 -5.16 4.01
CA PRO A 21 14.49 -3.92 3.80
C PRO A 21 13.61 -2.99 2.96
N VAL A 22 13.63 -1.70 3.27
CA VAL A 22 13.00 -0.72 2.37
C VAL A 22 13.70 -0.86 1.02
N PRO A 23 12.96 -1.01 -0.09
CA PRO A 23 13.60 -1.06 -1.39
C PRO A 23 14.45 0.19 -1.58
N GLU A 24 15.76 0.04 -1.66
CA GLU A 24 16.67 1.10 -2.11
C GLU A 24 16.30 1.43 -3.56
N PRO A 25 16.39 2.70 -4.01
CA PRO A 25 16.17 2.99 -5.41
C PRO A 25 17.26 2.26 -6.20
N ILE A 26 16.87 1.27 -7.01
CA ILE A 26 17.79 0.65 -7.96
C ILE A 26 18.35 1.79 -8.81
N SER A 27 19.67 1.96 -8.82
CA SER A 27 20.37 3.04 -9.55
C SER A 27 20.26 2.94 -11.07
N VAL A 28 19.34 2.11 -11.58
CA VAL A 28 19.07 1.96 -12.99
C VAL A 28 17.80 2.74 -13.28
N SER A 29 17.97 3.82 -14.04
CA SER A 29 16.90 4.52 -14.77
C SER A 29 16.22 3.56 -15.74
N ILE A 30 15.50 2.57 -15.23
CA ILE A 30 14.46 1.92 -16.02
C ILE A 30 13.32 2.92 -16.00
N SER A 31 13.19 3.63 -17.11
CA SER A 31 12.02 4.42 -17.43
C SER A 31 10.79 3.61 -17.05
N LEU A 32 10.16 3.94 -15.92
CA LEU A 32 8.73 3.65 -15.78
C LEU A 32 8.12 4.36 -16.97
N GLU A 33 7.70 3.60 -17.98
CA GLU A 33 6.87 4.14 -19.04
C GLU A 33 5.79 4.96 -18.34
N THR A 34 5.80 6.26 -18.60
CA THR A 34 5.10 7.32 -17.87
C THR A 34 3.57 7.15 -17.86
N SER A 35 3.05 6.04 -18.41
CA SER A 35 1.62 5.77 -18.59
C SER A 35 1.09 4.48 -17.93
N SER A 36 1.91 3.68 -17.24
CA SER A 36 1.51 2.28 -16.91
C SER A 36 0.69 2.07 -15.63
N PHE A 37 0.66 3.02 -14.69
CA PHE A 37 -0.24 2.94 -13.51
C PHE A 37 -1.26 4.08 -13.50
N ILE A 38 -2.54 3.69 -13.43
CA ILE A 38 -3.69 4.61 -13.47
C ILE A 38 -4.10 5.04 -12.04
N THR A 39 -3.80 4.22 -11.03
CA THR A 39 -4.23 4.40 -9.63
C THR A 39 -3.09 4.12 -8.66
N TRP A 40 -3.18 4.61 -7.42
CA TRP A 40 -2.19 4.41 -6.36
C TRP A 40 -2.13 2.95 -5.94
N GLU A 41 -3.27 2.26 -5.89
CA GLU A 41 -3.33 0.81 -5.67
C GLU A 41 -2.55 0.06 -6.75
N LYS A 42 -2.70 0.42 -8.04
CA LYS A 42 -1.92 -0.19 -9.14
C LYS A 42 -0.42 0.08 -9.04
N LEU A 43 -0.04 1.28 -8.58
CA LEU A 43 1.38 1.57 -8.27
C LEU A 43 1.88 0.65 -7.14
N GLY A 44 1.09 0.48 -6.08
CA GLY A 44 1.40 -0.42 -4.97
C GLY A 44 1.58 -1.87 -5.43
N GLU A 45 0.69 -2.38 -6.28
CA GLU A 45 0.82 -3.72 -6.88
C GLU A 45 2.09 -3.86 -7.73
N SER A 46 2.37 -2.87 -8.57
CA SER A 46 3.59 -2.85 -9.39
C SER A 46 4.84 -2.86 -8.52
N MET A 47 4.85 -2.11 -7.41
CA MET A 47 5.97 -2.11 -6.47
C MET A 47 6.12 -3.47 -5.76
N LYS A 48 5.01 -4.12 -5.36
CA LYS A 48 5.07 -5.48 -4.76
C LYS A 48 5.72 -6.47 -5.71
N GLN A 49 5.38 -6.40 -7.00
CA GLN A 49 5.96 -7.26 -8.04
C GLN A 49 7.43 -6.90 -8.32
N LYS A 50 7.73 -5.61 -8.53
CA LYS A 50 9.07 -5.12 -8.87
C LYS A 50 10.12 -5.42 -7.80
N TYR A 51 9.73 -5.32 -6.52
CA TYR A 51 10.65 -5.52 -5.39
C TYR A 51 10.51 -6.88 -4.73
N GLU A 52 9.57 -7.71 -5.19
CA GLU A 52 9.27 -9.03 -4.61
C GLU A 52 9.04 -8.97 -3.09
N GLN A 53 8.37 -7.91 -2.64
CA GLN A 53 8.13 -7.65 -1.23
C GLN A 53 6.68 -7.24 -0.99
N PRO A 54 6.10 -7.62 0.16
CA PRO A 54 4.78 -7.12 0.53
C PRO A 54 4.83 -5.64 0.90
N LEU A 55 3.69 -4.97 0.76
CA LEU A 55 3.46 -3.63 1.33
C LEU A 55 2.75 -3.73 2.68
N HIS A 56 3.09 -2.83 3.58
CA HIS A 56 2.47 -2.73 4.89
C HIS A 56 0.96 -2.43 4.77
N TYR A 57 0.16 -2.98 5.68
CA TYR A 57 -1.30 -2.85 5.70
C TYR A 57 -1.72 -1.38 5.65
N LEU A 58 -1.13 -0.55 6.52
CA LEU A 58 -1.40 0.90 6.52
C LEU A 58 -1.01 1.60 5.21
N THR A 59 0.02 1.12 4.50
CA THR A 59 0.38 1.65 3.18
C THR A 59 -0.69 1.29 2.18
N GLN A 60 -1.13 0.02 2.13
CA GLN A 60 -2.18 -0.44 1.21
C GLN A 60 -3.50 0.31 1.44
N ILE A 61 -3.91 0.50 2.71
CA ILE A 61 -5.10 1.29 3.06
C ILE A 61 -4.96 2.74 2.60
N LEU A 62 -3.79 3.37 2.76
CA LEU A 62 -3.59 4.74 2.34
C LEU A 62 -3.67 4.91 0.81
N LEU A 63 -3.07 3.99 0.05
CA LEU A 63 -3.14 4.01 -1.41
C LEU A 63 -4.58 3.92 -1.90
N LYS A 64 -5.36 3.02 -1.30
CA LYS A 64 -6.80 2.92 -1.57
C LYS A 64 -7.56 4.20 -1.22
N GLN A 65 -7.29 4.81 -0.06
CA GLN A 65 -7.91 6.07 0.33
C GLN A 65 -7.59 7.22 -0.62
N TRP A 66 -6.36 7.28 -1.16
CA TRP A 66 -5.99 8.26 -2.18
C TRP A 66 -6.75 8.05 -3.50
N ASP A 67 -6.94 6.80 -3.92
CA ASP A 67 -7.76 6.47 -5.09
C ASP A 67 -9.24 6.81 -4.89
N GLU A 68 -9.80 6.53 -3.71
CA GLU A 68 -11.17 6.92 -3.36
C GLU A 68 -11.35 8.44 -3.33
N SER A 69 -10.40 9.17 -2.74
CA SER A 69 -10.45 10.64 -2.61
C SER A 69 -10.25 11.39 -3.93
N SER A 70 -9.55 10.79 -4.89
CA SER A 70 -9.32 11.38 -6.23
C SER A 70 -10.49 11.16 -7.20
N GLY A 71 -11.58 10.51 -6.75
CA GLY A 71 -12.74 10.19 -7.59
C GLY A 71 -12.55 8.95 -8.47
N ASN A 72 -11.37 8.32 -8.44
CA ASN A 72 -11.07 7.06 -9.13
C ASN A 72 -11.88 5.88 -8.55
N GLY A 73 -12.33 5.98 -7.29
CA GLY A 73 -13.22 5.00 -6.64
C GLY A 73 -14.74 5.22 -6.83
N ILE A 74 -15.18 6.32 -7.47
CA ILE A 74 -16.61 6.67 -7.57
C ILE A 74 -17.23 6.04 -8.82
N ASN A 75 -18.23 5.15 -8.73
CA ASN A 75 -18.93 4.57 -9.89
C ASN A 75 -20.02 5.48 -10.49
N ASN A 76 -19.78 6.78 -10.60
CA ASN A 76 -20.78 7.75 -11.07
C ASN A 76 -20.53 8.17 -12.53
N ASN A 77 -21.61 8.29 -13.31
CA ASN A 77 -21.65 8.63 -14.74
C ASN A 77 -21.77 10.15 -15.00
N ASN A 78 -21.68 10.96 -13.96
CA ASN A 78 -21.63 12.41 -14.06
C ASN A 78 -20.35 12.89 -14.75
N ILE A 79 -20.50 13.86 -15.66
CA ILE A 79 -19.46 14.33 -16.57
C ILE A 79 -18.27 14.95 -15.82
N GLU A 80 -18.50 15.68 -14.72
CA GLU A 80 -17.43 16.24 -13.88
C GLU A 80 -16.57 15.15 -13.20
N VAL A 81 -17.19 14.09 -12.69
CA VAL A 81 -16.47 12.94 -12.12
C VAL A 81 -15.77 12.14 -13.23
N MET A 82 -16.32 12.06 -14.44
CA MET A 82 -15.62 11.49 -15.61
C MET A 82 -14.36 12.29 -16.01
N ILE A 83 -14.33 13.60 -15.79
CA ILE A 83 -13.14 14.44 -16.06
C ILE A 83 -12.08 14.22 -14.96
N MET A 84 -12.48 14.15 -13.68
CA MET A 84 -11.56 13.82 -12.57
C MET A 84 -11.00 12.39 -12.68
N LYS A 85 -11.83 11.42 -13.05
CA LYS A 85 -11.45 10.01 -13.33
C LYS A 85 -10.38 9.84 -14.41
N LYS A 86 -10.12 10.87 -15.23
CA LYS A 86 -9.34 10.75 -16.46
C LYS A 86 -7.91 11.27 -16.35
N GLN A 87 -7.43 11.67 -15.18
CA GLN A 87 -6.01 11.98 -15.02
C GLN A 87 -5.30 10.84 -14.29
N PRO A 88 -4.61 9.95 -15.03
CA PRO A 88 -3.62 9.05 -14.45
C PRO A 88 -2.72 9.83 -13.48
N ILE A 89 -2.37 9.23 -12.35
CA ILE A 89 -1.45 9.85 -11.38
C ILE A 89 -0.15 10.30 -12.07
N GLY A 90 0.34 9.53 -13.04
CA GLY A 90 1.51 9.87 -13.86
C GLY A 90 1.41 11.17 -14.66
N ASN A 91 0.19 11.69 -14.87
CA ASN A 91 -0.04 12.97 -15.54
C ASN A 91 0.07 14.17 -14.59
N VAL A 92 -0.10 13.95 -13.28
CA VAL A 92 -0.07 15.00 -12.24
C VAL A 92 1.23 14.95 -11.44
N ILE A 93 1.71 13.74 -11.15
CA ILE A 93 2.90 13.47 -10.34
C ILE A 93 3.85 12.61 -11.16
N ASP A 94 5.10 13.03 -11.27
CA ASP A 94 6.15 12.23 -11.90
C ASP A 94 6.21 10.83 -11.27
N PRO A 95 6.25 9.75 -12.08
CA PRO A 95 6.27 8.39 -11.58
C PRO A 95 7.33 8.07 -10.52
N ARG A 96 8.53 8.67 -10.64
CA ARG A 96 9.61 8.44 -9.67
C ARG A 96 9.28 9.13 -8.36
N THR A 97 8.64 10.29 -8.41
CA THR A 97 8.16 11.02 -7.24
C THR A 97 7.03 10.25 -6.54
N ALA A 98 6.10 9.66 -7.29
CA ALA A 98 5.05 8.82 -6.73
C ALA A 98 5.64 7.57 -6.06
N GLU A 99 6.53 6.84 -6.74
CA GLU A 99 7.21 5.66 -6.17
C GLU A 99 8.02 6.02 -4.92
N ALA A 100 8.79 7.12 -4.95
CA ALA A 100 9.55 7.60 -3.81
C ALA A 100 8.65 7.95 -2.62
N THR A 101 7.48 8.53 -2.87
CA THR A 101 6.49 8.85 -1.83
C THR A 101 5.99 7.59 -1.14
N VAL A 102 5.59 6.58 -1.93
CA VAL A 102 5.14 5.28 -1.38
C VAL A 102 6.27 4.62 -0.58
N ARG A 103 7.51 4.66 -1.07
CA ARG A 103 8.67 4.11 -0.35
C ARG A 103 8.91 4.78 1.01
N VAL A 104 8.80 6.10 1.10
CA VAL A 104 8.97 6.84 2.36
C VAL A 104 7.90 6.43 3.37
N ILE A 105 6.64 6.35 2.93
CA ILE A 105 5.52 5.93 3.77
C ILE A 105 5.67 4.47 4.21
N GLU A 106 6.05 3.58 3.30
CA GLU A 106 6.28 2.17 3.59
C GLU A 106 7.40 1.99 4.63
N ASN A 107 8.50 2.72 4.49
CA ASN A 107 9.57 2.73 5.48
C ASN A 107 9.05 3.17 6.85
N PHE A 108 8.32 4.29 6.89
CA PHE A 108 7.76 4.79 8.14
C PHE A 108 6.87 3.73 8.81
N ASN A 109 5.98 3.13 8.03
CA ASN A 109 5.04 2.14 8.50
C ASN A 109 5.74 0.87 9.01
N ARG A 110 6.77 0.37 8.32
CA ARG A 110 7.55 -0.80 8.78
C ARG A 110 8.29 -0.50 10.08
N GLN A 111 8.95 0.66 10.18
CA GLN A 111 9.88 0.93 11.28
C GLN A 111 9.19 1.44 12.55
N PHE A 112 8.25 2.37 12.42
CA PHE A 112 7.79 3.19 13.54
C PHE A 112 6.38 2.87 14.03
N VAL A 113 5.54 2.19 13.24
CA VAL A 113 4.17 1.88 13.67
C VAL A 113 4.20 0.91 14.86
N SER A 114 3.48 1.29 15.92
CA SER A 114 3.27 0.45 17.09
C SER A 114 2.21 -0.61 16.79
N HIS A 115 2.48 -1.86 17.17
CA HIS A 115 1.49 -2.94 17.08
C HIS A 115 0.21 -2.66 17.91
N HIS A 116 0.28 -1.83 18.95
CA HIS A 116 -0.92 -1.40 19.68
C HIS A 116 -1.81 -0.46 18.85
N TYR A 117 -1.19 0.45 18.09
CA TYR A 117 -1.90 1.30 17.15
C TYR A 117 -2.50 0.45 16.03
N LEU A 118 -1.72 -0.45 15.45
CA LEU A 118 -2.19 -1.37 14.41
C LEU A 118 -3.38 -2.22 14.88
N ALA A 119 -3.30 -2.80 16.09
CA ALA A 119 -4.41 -3.57 16.66
C ALA A 119 -5.67 -2.72 16.88
N LYS A 120 -5.53 -1.44 17.27
CA LYS A 120 -6.67 -0.51 17.36
C LYS A 120 -7.34 -0.31 16.00
N ILE A 121 -6.54 -0.15 14.95
CA ILE A 121 -7.06 -0.02 13.58
C ILE A 121 -7.75 -1.31 13.14
N TRP A 122 -7.13 -2.48 13.32
CA TRP A 122 -7.72 -3.77 12.96
C TRP A 122 -9.01 -4.11 13.71
N LEU A 123 -9.13 -3.71 14.97
CA LEU A 123 -10.39 -3.86 15.72
C LEU A 123 -11.54 -3.01 15.14
N SER A 124 -11.20 -1.98 14.36
CA SER A 124 -12.16 -1.09 13.71
C SER A 124 -12.38 -1.43 12.22
N ASP A 125 -11.56 -2.31 11.65
CA ASP A 125 -11.66 -2.76 10.26
C ASP A 125 -12.03 -4.25 10.20
N PRO A 126 -13.29 -4.60 9.90
CA PRO A 126 -13.71 -6.00 9.84
C PRO A 126 -12.99 -6.82 8.76
N ASN A 127 -12.36 -6.17 7.78
CA ASN A 127 -11.73 -6.79 6.61
C ASN A 127 -10.21 -6.89 6.70
N TYR A 128 -9.60 -6.50 7.83
CA TYR A 128 -8.14 -6.45 7.96
C TYR A 128 -7.45 -7.79 7.66
N ARG A 129 -8.14 -8.91 7.91
CA ARG A 129 -7.62 -10.27 7.71
C ARG A 129 -7.28 -10.58 6.26
N HIS A 130 -8.04 -10.05 5.29
CA HIS A 130 -7.73 -10.26 3.88
C HIS A 130 -6.30 -9.82 3.54
N PHE A 131 -5.84 -8.72 4.13
CA PHE A 131 -4.49 -8.20 3.93
C PHE A 131 -3.40 -8.97 4.70
N VAL A 132 -3.76 -9.62 5.82
CA VAL A 132 -2.82 -10.39 6.65
C VAL A 132 -2.65 -11.80 6.12
N ASP A 133 -3.72 -12.42 5.64
CA ASP A 133 -3.72 -13.78 5.08
C ASP A 133 -2.96 -13.82 3.75
N ASP A 134 -3.02 -12.75 2.94
CA ASP A 134 -2.20 -12.59 1.75
C ASP A 134 -0.69 -12.65 2.04
N LEU A 135 -0.24 -12.27 3.25
CA LEU A 135 1.16 -12.42 3.66
C LEU A 135 1.58 -13.85 3.98
N GLN A 136 0.64 -14.70 4.42
CA GLN A 136 0.96 -16.12 4.64
C GLN A 136 1.37 -16.78 3.32
N ASN A 137 0.79 -16.35 2.19
CA ASN A 137 1.21 -16.80 0.86
C ASN A 137 2.65 -16.39 0.52
N TYR A 138 3.13 -15.23 0.99
CA TYR A 138 4.53 -14.82 0.84
C TYR A 138 5.49 -15.60 1.74
N SER A 139 5.04 -16.07 2.91
CA SER A 139 5.87 -16.89 3.80
C SER A 139 6.08 -18.33 3.31
N SER A 140 5.30 -18.79 2.34
CA SER A 140 5.42 -20.12 1.72
C SER A 140 6.57 -20.24 0.72
N PHE A 141 7.24 -19.13 0.39
CA PHE A 141 8.33 -19.07 -0.59
C PHE A 141 9.74 -18.94 0.04
N ASN A 142 9.86 -19.05 1.36
CA ASN A 142 11.15 -19.07 2.09
C ASN A 142 11.39 -20.40 2.79
#